data_AF-A0A316P1K3-F1
#
_entry.id   AF-A0A316P1K3-F1
#
_cell.length_a   1.000
_cell.length_b   1.000
_cell.length_c   1.000
_cell.angle_alpha   90.00
_cell.angle_beta   90.00
_cell.angle_gamma   90.00
#
_symmetry.space_group_name_H-M   'P 1'
#
loop_
_entity.id
_entity.type
_entity.pdbx_description
1 polymer ?
#
loop_
_entity_poly.entity_id
_entity_poly.type
_entity_poly.pdbx_seq_one_letter_code
_entity_poly.pdbx_strand_id
1 'polypeptide(L)'
;MANSITVRGKEYQLALTVQAFADIGEACPGRDIQRLDEIAAMPIGDSMLLTAKIAVAMSRAAENKRKYEEPGYTPDPLTLDGIITLSMSEYQDIMIPVVNALKEQMGGQTVRVDAAKGQKKTKGAGPQE
;
A
#
# COMPACT_ATOMS: atom_id res chain seq x y z
N MET A 1 8.48 -12.40 2.71
CA MET A 1 9.68 -11.79 3.32
C MET A 1 9.20 -10.64 4.19
N ALA A 2 9.93 -10.23 5.24
CA ALA A 2 9.55 -9.04 5.99
C ALA A 2 9.71 -7.84 5.06
N ASN A 3 8.64 -7.07 4.87
CA ASN A 3 8.66 -5.90 4.01
C ASN A 3 9.25 -4.75 4.82
N SER A 4 10.57 -4.57 4.78
CA SER A 4 11.25 -3.50 5.50
C SER A 4 12.15 -2.66 4.59
N ILE A 5 12.47 -1.46 5.06
CA ILE A 5 13.46 -0.57 4.45
C ILE A 5 14.42 -0.06 5.51
N THR A 6 15.64 0.29 5.10
CA THR A 6 16.61 0.93 5.98
C THR A 6 16.79 2.38 5.59
N VAL A 7 16.54 3.29 6.53
CA VAL A 7 16.75 4.73 6.36
C VAL A 7 17.75 5.20 7.42
N ARG A 8 18.91 5.71 6.97
CA ARG A 8 20.00 6.19 7.84
C ARG A 8 20.39 5.21 8.95
N GLY A 9 20.47 3.92 8.61
CA GLY A 9 20.87 2.84 9.53
C GLY A 9 19.75 2.34 10.46
N LYS A 10 18.54 2.89 10.40
CA LYS A 10 17.38 2.35 11.12
C LYS A 10 16.47 1.58 10.17
N GLU A 11 16.12 0.36 10.56
CA GLU A 11 15.17 -0.48 9.84
C GLU A 11 13.73 -0.09 10.21
N TYR A 12 12.86 0.01 9.20
CA TYR A 12 11.45 0.29 9.32
C TYR A 12 10.64 -0.82 8.65
N GLN A 13 9.76 -1.44 9.42
CA GLN A 13 8.77 -2.39 8.88
C GLN A 13 7.69 -1.64 8.11
N LEU A 14 7.18 -2.24 7.03
CA LEU A 14 6.16 -1.70 6.15
C LEU A 14 4.97 -2.67 6.08
N ALA A 15 3.78 -2.18 6.42
CA ALA A 15 2.56 -2.98 6.36
C ALA A 15 1.44 -2.24 5.61
N LEU A 16 0.79 -2.93 4.68
CA LEU A 16 -0.42 -2.48 4.01
C LEU A 16 -1.64 -2.93 4.84
N THR A 17 -1.92 -2.20 5.92
CA THR A 17 -3.17 -2.37 6.69
C THR A 17 -4.30 -1.58 6.03
N VAL A 18 -5.54 -1.73 6.53
CA VAL A 18 -6.68 -0.88 6.13
C VAL A 18 -6.37 0.61 6.31
N GLN A 19 -5.65 0.96 7.38
CA GLN A 19 -5.20 2.33 7.62
C GLN A 19 -4.23 2.80 6.52
N ALA A 20 -3.17 2.03 6.23
CA ALA A 20 -2.21 2.40 5.18
C ALA A 20 -2.89 2.50 3.81
N PHE A 21 -3.82 1.58 3.50
CA PHE A 21 -4.56 1.60 2.24
C PHE A 21 -5.37 2.89 2.07
N ALA A 22 -6.06 3.33 3.13
CA ALA A 22 -6.80 4.60 3.12
C ALA A 22 -5.85 5.80 3.00
N ASP A 23 -4.80 5.85 3.82
CA ASP A 23 -3.81 6.95 3.83
C ASP A 23 -3.11 7.09 2.45
N ILE A 24 -2.75 5.97 1.81
CA ILE A 24 -2.17 5.96 0.46
C ILE A 24 -3.21 6.40 -0.57
N GLY A 25 -4.44 5.91 -0.47
CA GLY A 25 -5.55 6.32 -1.32
C GLY A 25 -5.66 7.83 -1.37
N GLU A 26 -5.68 8.51 -0.22
CA GLU A 26 -5.73 9.98 -0.16
C GLU A 26 -4.55 10.69 -0.82
N ALA A 27 -3.37 10.08 -0.82
CA ALA A 27 -2.17 10.64 -1.44
C ALA A 27 -2.11 10.43 -2.96
N CYS A 28 -2.81 9.43 -3.50
CA CYS A 28 -2.81 9.10 -4.92
C CYS A 28 -3.66 10.07 -5.79
N PRO A 29 -3.37 10.20 -7.09
CA PRO A 29 -4.19 10.96 -8.02
C PRO A 29 -5.65 10.48 -8.03
N GLY A 30 -6.60 11.41 -7.89
CA GLY A 30 -8.03 11.06 -7.81
C GLY A 30 -8.44 10.32 -6.53
N ARG A 31 -7.56 10.27 -5.53
CA ARG A 31 -7.72 9.58 -4.25
C ARG A 31 -7.91 8.05 -4.39
N ASP A 32 -7.31 7.47 -5.42
CA ASP A 32 -7.49 6.06 -5.78
C ASP A 32 -6.15 5.32 -5.87
N ILE A 33 -5.96 4.36 -4.96
CA ILE A 33 -4.78 3.49 -4.90
C ILE A 33 -4.71 2.51 -6.08
N GLN A 34 -5.83 2.25 -6.78
CA GLN A 34 -5.81 1.40 -7.98
C GLN A 34 -5.07 2.08 -9.15
N ARG A 35 -4.84 3.39 -9.09
CA ARG A 35 -4.13 4.19 -10.10
C ARG A 35 -2.63 4.29 -9.83
N LEU A 36 -2.07 3.33 -9.09
CA LEU A 36 -0.66 3.31 -8.71
C LEU A 36 0.29 3.13 -9.92
N ASP A 37 -0.22 2.55 -11.01
CA ASP A 37 0.44 2.44 -12.30
C ASP A 37 0.59 3.80 -13.00
N GLU A 38 -0.32 4.74 -12.74
CA GLU A 38 -0.25 6.10 -13.27
C GLU A 38 0.83 6.96 -12.59
N ILE A 39 1.39 6.51 -11.46
CA ILE A 39 2.49 7.20 -10.76
C ILE A 39 3.70 7.37 -11.67
N ALA A 40 3.96 6.40 -12.55
CA ALA A 40 5.07 6.46 -13.51
C ALA A 40 4.92 7.58 -14.55
N ALA A 41 3.69 8.07 -14.78
CA ALA A 41 3.40 9.18 -15.70
C ALA A 41 3.43 10.56 -15.02
N MET A 42 3.58 10.62 -13.69
CA MET A 42 3.69 11.87 -12.95
C MET A 42 5.05 12.55 -13.15
N PRO A 43 5.15 13.87 -12.97
CA PRO A 43 6.44 14.55 -12.85
C PRO A 43 7.34 13.87 -11.82
N ILE A 44 8.63 13.75 -12.11
CA ILE A 44 9.59 12.99 -11.28
C ILE A 44 9.56 13.43 -9.81
N GLY A 45 9.49 14.74 -9.54
CA GLY A 45 9.40 15.24 -8.16
C GLY A 45 8.14 14.79 -7.43
N ASP A 46 7.00 14.76 -8.13
CA ASP A 46 5.72 14.36 -7.56
C ASP A 46 5.66 12.85 -7.30
N SER A 47 6.19 12.03 -8.22
CA SER A 47 6.27 10.58 -8.05
C SER A 47 7.20 10.19 -6.90
N MET A 48 8.31 10.93 -6.73
CA MET A 48 9.20 10.75 -5.57
C MET A 48 8.48 11.10 -4.26
N LEU A 49 7.82 12.26 -4.21
CA LEU A 49 7.09 12.68 -3.00
C LEU A 49 5.96 11.71 -2.65
N LEU A 50 5.24 11.21 -3.64
CA LEU A 50 4.19 10.21 -3.44
C LEU A 50 4.76 8.89 -2.90
N THR A 51 5.87 8.42 -3.46
CA THR A 51 6.54 7.20 -2.96
C THR A 51 7.01 7.37 -1.50
N ALA A 52 7.52 8.55 -1.14
CA ALA A 52 7.85 8.87 0.25
C ALA A 52 6.63 8.81 1.18
N LYS A 53 5.49 9.38 0.76
CA LYS A 53 4.23 9.32 1.52
C LYS A 53 3.73 7.88 1.70
N ILE A 54 3.84 7.05 0.66
CA ILE A 54 3.53 5.62 0.72
C ILE A 54 4.36 4.92 1.81
N ALA A 55 5.69 5.13 1.80
CA ALA A 55 6.58 4.53 2.79
C ALA A 55 6.21 4.94 4.23
N VAL A 56 5.91 6.22 4.45
CA VAL A 56 5.46 6.75 5.76
C VAL A 56 4.14 6.13 6.19
N ALA A 57 3.16 6.03 5.30
CA ALA A 57 1.86 5.43 5.59
C ALA A 57 2.00 3.96 5.99
N MET A 58 2.77 3.18 5.22
CA MET A 58 3.01 1.76 5.49
C MET A 58 3.83 1.55 6.76
N SER A 59 4.81 2.40 7.05
CA SER A 59 5.59 2.34 8.28
C SER A 59 4.74 2.64 9.50
N ARG A 60 3.92 3.70 9.44
CA ARG A 60 2.96 4.04 10.50
C ARG A 60 1.98 2.91 10.76
N ALA A 61 1.46 2.29 9.71
CA ALA A 61 0.57 1.14 9.84
C ALA A 61 1.23 -0.06 10.51
N ALA A 62 2.49 -0.37 10.18
CA ALA A 62 3.24 -1.44 10.82
C ALA A 62 3.43 -1.16 12.32
N GLU A 63 3.83 0.05 12.67
CA GLU A 63 4.03 0.46 14.07
C GLU A 63 2.73 0.48 14.88
N ASN A 64 1.64 0.93 14.28
CA ASN A 64 0.31 0.92 14.92
C ASN A 64 -0.20 -0.50 15.14
N LYS A 65 0.01 -1.39 14.16
CA LYS A 65 -0.29 -2.82 14.32
C LYS A 65 0.52 -3.40 15.48
N ARG A 66 1.83 -3.14 15.51
CA ARG A 66 2.71 -3.63 16.58
C ARG A 66 2.30 -3.11 17.95
N LYS A 67 1.96 -1.82 18.08
CA LYS A 67 1.45 -1.24 19.33
C LYS A 67 0.17 -1.95 19.83
N TYR A 68 -0.71 -2.31 18.92
CA TYR A 68 -1.94 -3.03 19.27
C TYR A 68 -1.64 -4.47 19.74
N GLU A 69 -0.66 -5.13 19.13
CA GLU A 69 -0.26 -6.52 19.43
C GLU A 69 0.66 -6.63 20.66
N GLU A 70 1.47 -5.61 20.94
CA GLU A 70 2.47 -5.57 22.02
C GLU A 70 2.15 -4.46 23.04
N PRO A 71 1.42 -4.78 24.13
CA PRO A 71 1.13 -3.80 25.18
C PRO A 71 2.41 -3.19 25.77
N GLY A 72 2.51 -1.87 25.76
CA GLY A 72 3.70 -1.14 26.24
C GLY A 72 4.70 -0.76 25.15
N TYR A 73 4.51 -1.23 23.91
CA TYR A 73 5.30 -0.77 22.78
C TYR A 73 5.02 0.72 22.46
N THR A 74 6.09 1.49 22.21
CA THR A 74 6.00 2.88 21.77
C THR A 74 6.31 2.95 20.28
N PRO A 75 5.34 3.33 19.43
CA PRO A 75 5.56 3.52 18.00
C PRO A 75 6.68 4.51 17.70
N ASP A 76 7.51 4.17 16.72
CA ASP A 76 8.53 5.05 16.17
C ASP A 76 8.57 4.95 14.62
N PRO A 77 7.48 5.40 13.95
CA PRO A 77 7.33 5.24 12.51
C PRO A 77 8.23 6.18 11.72
N LEU A 78 8.51 5.79 10.47
CA LEU A 78 9.20 6.63 9.51
C LEU A 78 8.45 7.95 9.30
N THR A 79 9.18 9.06 9.31
CA THR A 79 8.63 10.39 9.05
C THR A 79 8.89 10.82 7.62
N LEU A 80 8.06 11.75 7.11
CA LEU A 80 8.25 12.28 5.76
C LEU A 80 9.61 13.00 5.65
N ASP A 81 9.95 13.83 6.64
CA ASP A 81 11.24 14.52 6.74
C ASP A 81 12.43 13.55 6.73
N GLY A 82 12.27 12.36 7.32
CA GLY A 82 13.27 11.30 7.28
C GLY A 82 13.59 10.80 5.87
N ILE A 83 12.65 10.96 4.92
CA ILE A 83 12.82 10.57 3.52
C ILE A 83 13.18 11.76 2.63
N ILE A 84 12.46 12.88 2.73
CA ILE A 84 12.63 14.01 1.79
C ILE A 84 13.94 14.78 2.02
N THR A 85 14.63 14.54 3.14
CA THR A 85 15.96 15.09 3.43
C THR A 85 17.10 14.16 3.05
N LEU A 86 16.82 13.01 2.44
CA LEU A 86 17.84 12.11 1.92
C LEU A 86 18.54 12.72 0.71
N SER A 87 19.80 12.37 0.51
CA SER A 87 20.45 12.56 -0.78
C SER A 87 19.74 11.73 -1.87
N MET A 88 19.91 12.12 -3.13
CA MET A 88 19.32 11.38 -4.25
C MET A 88 19.76 9.91 -4.29
N SER A 89 21.01 9.62 -3.89
CA SER A 89 21.53 8.25 -3.82
C SER A 89 20.81 7.43 -2.75
N GLU A 90 20.74 7.95 -1.53
CA GLU A 90 20.05 7.28 -0.42
C GLU A 90 18.55 7.09 -0.72
N TYR A 91 17.93 8.05 -1.40
CA TYR A 91 16.54 7.95 -1.81
C TYR A 91 16.33 6.82 -2.84
N GLN A 92 17.23 6.68 -3.82
CA GLN A 92 17.17 5.61 -4.82
C GLN A 92 17.27 4.22 -4.17
N ASP A 93 18.09 4.08 -3.13
CA ASP A 93 18.27 2.82 -2.40
C ASP A 93 16.98 2.33 -1.73
N ILE A 94 16.09 3.25 -1.33
CA ILE A 94 14.85 2.88 -0.63
C ILE A 94 13.60 2.85 -1.53
N MET A 95 13.60 3.56 -2.67
CA MET A 95 12.42 3.69 -3.53
C MET A 95 11.95 2.33 -4.06
N ILE A 96 12.85 1.51 -4.62
CA ILE A 96 12.51 0.21 -5.20
C ILE A 96 11.95 -0.75 -4.12
N PRO A 97 12.59 -0.90 -2.96
CA PRO A 97 12.04 -1.67 -1.85
C PRO A 97 10.63 -1.26 -1.43
N VAL A 98 10.33 0.05 -1.32
CA VAL A 98 8.99 0.54 -0.95
C VAL A 98 7.94 0.09 -1.98
N VAL A 99 8.22 0.29 -3.27
CA VAL A 99 7.29 -0.05 -4.34
C VAL A 99 7.06 -1.57 -4.40
N ASN A 100 8.12 -2.37 -4.21
CA ASN A 100 8.01 -3.83 -4.17
C ASN A 100 7.19 -4.30 -2.96
N ALA A 101 7.46 -3.76 -1.77
CA ALA A 101 6.70 -4.06 -0.56
C ALA A 101 5.21 -3.76 -0.71
N LEU A 102 4.86 -2.65 -1.38
CA LEU A 102 3.47 -2.31 -1.68
C LEU A 102 2.85 -3.29 -2.68
N LYS A 103 3.53 -3.57 -3.81
CA LYS A 103 3.04 -4.50 -4.84
C LYS A 103 2.83 -5.90 -4.31
N GLU A 104 3.74 -6.42 -3.50
CA GLU A 104 3.61 -7.76 -2.89
C GLU A 104 2.39 -7.85 -1.98
N GLN A 105 2.13 -6.81 -1.19
CA GLN A 105 0.99 -6.79 -0.27
C GLN A 105 -0.35 -6.55 -0.98
N MET A 106 -0.36 -5.81 -2.09
CA MET A 106 -1.54 -5.69 -2.96
C MET A 106 -1.78 -6.97 -3.78
N GLY A 107 -0.73 -7.65 -4.22
CA GLY A 107 -0.82 -8.87 -5.04
C GLY A 107 -1.41 -10.07 -4.31
N GLY A 108 -1.39 -10.08 -2.98
CA GLY A 108 -2.13 -11.04 -2.15
C GLY A 108 -3.61 -10.71 -1.97
N GLN A 109 -4.07 -9.54 -2.44
CA GLN A 109 -5.36 -8.95 -2.15
C GLN A 109 -6.33 -9.00 -3.34
N THR A 110 -6.00 -9.72 -4.41
CA THR A 110 -6.98 -10.14 -5.42
C THR A 110 -7.93 -11.12 -4.74
N VAL A 111 -9.00 -10.58 -4.16
CA VAL A 111 -10.18 -11.37 -3.78
C VAL A 111 -10.50 -12.19 -5.03
N ARG A 112 -10.31 -13.51 -4.95
CA ARG A 112 -10.91 -14.44 -5.90
C ARG A 112 -12.41 -14.29 -5.74
N VAL A 113 -12.98 -13.32 -6.45
CA VAL A 113 -14.39 -13.36 -6.76
C VAL A 113 -14.50 -14.50 -7.74
N ASP A 114 -14.78 -15.71 -7.24
CA ASP A 114 -15.33 -16.75 -8.10
C ASP A 114 -16.46 -16.07 -8.85
N ALA A 115 -16.27 -15.87 -10.16
CA ALA A 115 -17.30 -15.37 -11.04
C ALA A 115 -18.50 -16.27 -10.77
N ALA A 116 -19.51 -15.72 -10.08
CA ALA A 116 -20.75 -16.40 -9.83
C ALA A 116 -21.29 -16.75 -11.22
N LYS A 117 -21.02 -17.99 -11.63
CA LYS A 117 -21.48 -18.56 -12.89
C LYS A 117 -22.95 -18.26 -12.94
N GLY A 118 -23.33 -17.38 -13.87
CA GLY A 118 -24.73 -17.17 -14.20
C GLY A 118 -25.34 -18.54 -14.44
N GLN A 119 -26.16 -18.99 -13.49
CA GLN A 119 -27.02 -20.13 -13.69
C GLN A 119 -28.04 -19.69 -14.73
N LYS A 120 -27.65 -19.97 -15.97
CA LYS A 120 -28.46 -20.38 -17.10
C LYS A 120 -29.94 -20.53 -16.73
N LYS A 121 -30.76 -19.64 -17.30
CA LYS A 121 -32.20 -19.77 -17.44
C LYS A 121 -32.58 -21.22 -17.74
N THR A 122 -33.29 -21.88 -16.82
CA THR A 122 -34.05 -23.09 -17.14
C THR A 122 -35.37 -22.66 -17.76
N LYS A 123 -35.58 -23.07 -19.02
CA LYS A 123 -36.86 -22.94 -19.73
C LYS A 123 -37.91 -23.87 -19.11
N GLY A 124 -39.13 -23.35 -18.98
CA GLY A 124 -40.36 -24.02 -19.42
C GLY A 124 -41.21 -24.69 -18.35
N ALA A 125 -42.42 -24.14 -18.14
CA ALA A 125 -43.71 -24.82 -18.35
C ALA A 125 -44.83 -23.96 -17.74
N GLY A 126 -45.83 -23.57 -18.54
CA GLY A 126 -47.16 -23.20 -18.01
C GLY A 126 -47.85 -24.44 -17.39
N PRO A 127 -49.09 -24.35 -16.87
CA PRO A 127 -50.22 -23.65 -17.50
C PRO A 127 -51.21 -22.94 -16.54
N GLN A 128 -52.19 -22.24 -17.16
CA GLN A 128 -53.58 -21.90 -16.71
C GLN A 128 -53.73 -21.07 -15.41
N GLU A 129 -54.63 -20.11 -15.29
CA GLU A 129 -56.03 -19.98 -15.76
C GLU A 129 -56.37 -18.62 -16.39
#